data_AF-A0A2V2W4X6-F1
#
_entry.id   AF-A0A2V2W4X6-F1
#
_cell.length_a   1.000
_cell.length_b   1.000
_cell.length_c   1.000
_cell.angle_alpha   90.00
_cell.angle_beta   90.00
_cell.angle_gamma   90.00
#
_symmetry.space_group_name_H-M   'P 1'
#
loop_
_entity.id
_entity.type
_entity.pdbx_description
1 polymer ?
#
loop_
_entity_poly.entity_id
_entity_poly.type
_entity_poly.pdbx_seq_one_letter_code
_entity_poly.pdbx_strand_id
1 'polypeptide(L)'
;MPSKGSAANTTTGSQLEVFDSSFKCLYTVPSHLVVHTPPARFNISRFVICRNYRCGEADSCTMGENCKFVHADVDYSTLEGQPIHVNYIWRDEKLCIYERLPPGDVLEVLLPNCKHPAVMISSEYVLATRGARSFSKGRSQTLSHCAHYYFNYLCSRGEDCSFIHAIYVDPNYI
;
A
#
# COMPACT_ATOMS: atom_id res chain seq x y z
N MET A 1 7.50 5.69 21.63
CA MET A 1 7.97 4.29 21.83
C MET A 1 8.57 3.79 20.52
N PRO A 2 9.68 3.04 20.54
CA PRO A 2 10.59 2.97 19.39
C PRO A 2 9.98 2.15 18.26
N SER A 3 9.75 2.82 17.15
CA SER A 3 9.46 2.30 15.82
C SER A 3 10.68 1.52 15.30
N LYS A 4 10.56 0.20 15.22
CA LYS A 4 11.46 -0.67 14.45
C LYS A 4 10.62 -1.68 13.68
N GLY A 5 10.75 -1.61 12.36
CA GLY A 5 10.10 -2.52 11.42
C GLY A 5 9.55 -1.81 10.19
N SER A 6 10.34 -0.94 9.54
CA SER A 6 10.09 -0.65 8.12
C SER A 6 10.12 -1.99 7.40
N ALA A 7 9.13 -2.26 6.55
CA ALA A 7 9.17 -3.37 5.60
C ALA A 7 10.55 -3.32 4.92
N ALA A 8 11.40 -4.27 5.27
CA ALA A 8 12.75 -4.33 4.75
C ALA A 8 12.62 -4.51 3.24
N ASN A 9 13.35 -3.70 2.47
CA ASN A 9 13.62 -3.94 1.05
C ASN A 9 14.13 -5.38 0.95
N THR A 10 13.24 -6.32 0.63
CA THR A 10 13.61 -7.73 0.56
C THR A 10 14.10 -7.94 -0.85
N THR A 11 15.38 -7.64 -1.06
CA THR A 11 16.11 -8.10 -2.24
C THR A 11 16.26 -9.61 -2.10
N THR A 12 15.26 -10.38 -2.52
CA THR A 12 15.52 -11.76 -2.91
C THR A 12 16.44 -11.65 -4.14
N GLY A 13 17.59 -12.32 -4.16
CA GLY A 13 18.70 -12.02 -5.09
C GLY A 13 18.38 -12.06 -6.60
N SER A 14 17.15 -12.35 -7.01
CA SER A 14 16.66 -12.37 -8.38
C SER A 14 15.55 -11.35 -8.71
N GLN A 15 14.95 -10.68 -7.71
CA GLN A 15 13.79 -9.80 -7.91
C GLN A 15 13.82 -8.55 -7.00
N LEU A 16 13.10 -7.51 -7.41
CA LEU A 16 12.94 -6.25 -6.71
C LEU A 16 11.45 -5.89 -6.60
N GLU A 17 10.98 -5.62 -5.39
CA GLU A 17 9.64 -5.10 -5.16
C GLU A 17 9.58 -3.60 -5.46
N VAL A 18 8.72 -3.19 -6.39
CA VAL A 18 8.59 -1.79 -6.84
C VAL A 18 7.13 -1.37 -6.80
N PHE A 19 6.86 -0.31 -6.04
CA PHE A 19 5.56 0.32 -5.93
C PHE A 19 5.23 1.09 -7.19
N ASP A 20 3.99 0.99 -7.63
CA ASP A 20 3.48 1.92 -8.61
C ASP A 20 3.42 3.34 -8.03
N SER A 21 3.42 4.32 -8.92
CA SER A 21 3.45 5.72 -8.52
C SER A 21 2.18 6.21 -7.79
N SER A 22 1.10 5.43 -7.80
CA SER A 22 -0.12 5.72 -7.06
C SER A 22 -0.24 4.94 -5.74
N PHE A 23 0.74 4.09 -5.40
CA PHE A 23 0.71 3.19 -4.24
C PHE A 23 -0.54 2.31 -4.15
N LYS A 24 -1.08 1.89 -5.30
CA LYS A 24 -2.17 0.93 -5.42
C LYS A 24 -1.68 -0.48 -5.70
N CYS A 25 -0.53 -0.60 -6.37
CA CYS A 25 0.05 -1.89 -6.74
C CYS A 25 1.51 -2.00 -6.32
N LEU A 26 1.91 -3.22 -5.99
CA LEU A 26 3.30 -3.63 -5.83
C LEU A 26 3.63 -4.61 -6.96
N TYR A 27 4.74 -4.36 -7.64
CA TYR A 27 5.24 -5.23 -8.70
C TYR A 27 6.51 -5.94 -8.26
N THR A 28 6.66 -7.18 -8.68
CA THR A 28 7.90 -7.94 -8.51
C THR A 28 8.67 -7.90 -9.82
N VAL A 29 9.67 -7.02 -9.90
CA VAL A 29 10.48 -6.78 -11.09
C VAL A 29 11.71 -7.70 -11.08
N PRO A 30 11.99 -8.46 -12.16
CA PRO A 30 13.23 -9.24 -12.24
C PRO A 30 14.47 -8.33 -12.17
N SER A 31 15.44 -8.64 -11.32
CA SER A 31 16.60 -7.78 -11.07
C SER A 31 17.45 -7.52 -12.33
N HIS A 32 17.47 -8.45 -13.29
CA HIS A 32 18.19 -8.29 -14.55
C HIS A 32 17.54 -7.29 -15.51
N LEU A 33 16.29 -6.88 -15.26
CA LEU A 33 15.59 -5.83 -15.99
C LEU A 33 15.64 -4.49 -15.24
N VAL A 34 16.22 -4.44 -14.04
CA VAL A 34 16.39 -3.19 -13.29
C VAL A 34 17.62 -2.46 -13.82
N VAL A 35 17.41 -1.29 -14.40
CA VAL A 35 18.45 -0.45 -14.99
C VAL A 35 19.06 0.50 -13.96
N HIS A 36 18.22 1.01 -13.06
CA HIS A 36 18.64 1.95 -12.02
C HIS A 36 17.84 1.75 -10.74
N THR A 37 18.52 1.72 -9.61
CA THR A 37 17.92 1.85 -8.29
C THR A 37 18.40 3.13 -7.61
N PRO A 38 17.55 3.83 -6.85
CA PRO A 38 17.93 5.03 -6.15
C PRO A 38 19.19 4.87 -5.28
N PRO A 39 20.16 5.80 -5.36
CA PRO A 39 21.36 5.79 -4.54
C PRO A 39 21.05 5.68 -3.04
N ALA A 40 21.83 4.88 -2.31
CA ALA A 40 21.63 4.61 -0.88
C ALA A 40 21.56 5.89 -0.02
N ARG A 41 22.26 6.96 -0.41
CA ARG A 41 22.25 8.28 0.25
C ARG A 41 20.86 8.93 0.36
N PHE A 42 19.90 8.52 -0.47
CA PHE A 42 18.53 9.02 -0.39
C PHE A 42 17.71 8.38 0.73
N ASN A 43 18.22 7.34 1.41
CA ASN A 43 17.54 6.64 2.51
C ASN A 43 16.10 6.23 2.17
N ILE A 44 15.89 5.74 0.94
CA ILE A 44 14.58 5.36 0.45
C ILE A 44 14.15 4.03 1.05
N SER A 45 12.99 4.04 1.71
CA SER A 45 12.39 2.87 2.35
C SER A 45 11.46 2.07 1.42
N ARG A 46 11.07 2.63 0.27
CA ARG A 46 10.17 2.00 -0.70
C ARG A 46 10.58 2.40 -2.11
N PHE A 47 10.88 1.41 -2.94
CA PHE A 47 11.20 1.64 -4.34
C PHE A 47 9.95 1.95 -5.14
N VAL A 48 9.93 3.05 -5.88
CA VAL A 48 8.77 3.49 -6.68
C VAL A 48 9.18 3.63 -8.14
N ILE A 49 8.30 3.26 -9.06
CA ILE A 49 8.52 3.39 -10.51
C ILE A 49 8.80 4.85 -10.89
N CYS A 50 9.82 5.08 -11.70
CA CYS A 50 10.06 6.37 -12.33
C CYS A 50 9.07 6.61 -13.47
N ARG A 51 8.23 7.65 -13.38
CA ARG A 51 7.29 8.02 -14.45
C ARG A 51 7.94 8.60 -15.70
N ASN A 52 9.19 9.07 -15.58
CA ASN A 52 9.90 9.71 -16.69
C ASN A 52 10.76 8.71 -17.48
N TYR A 53 11.05 7.56 -16.90
CA TYR A 53 11.82 6.53 -17.58
C TYR A 53 10.94 5.76 -18.55
N ARG A 54 11.44 5.57 -19.78
CA ARG A 54 10.85 4.76 -20.84
C ARG A 54 11.72 3.51 -21.04
N CYS A 55 11.08 2.35 -21.04
CA CYS A 55 11.72 1.06 -21.25
C CYS A 55 12.56 1.07 -22.54
N GLY A 56 13.81 0.64 -22.46
CA GLY A 56 14.77 0.60 -23.57
C GLY A 56 15.39 1.95 -23.94
N GLU A 57 15.00 3.04 -23.28
CA GLU A 57 15.50 4.40 -23.54
C GLU A 57 16.26 4.93 -22.30
N ALA A 58 17.55 4.61 -22.17
CA ALA A 58 18.36 4.98 -20.99
C ALA A 58 18.31 6.48 -20.65
N ASP A 59 18.27 7.36 -21.66
CA ASP A 59 18.29 8.82 -21.52
C ASP A 59 16.90 9.46 -21.37
N SER A 60 15.83 8.67 -21.31
CA SER A 60 14.46 9.16 -21.18
C SER A 60 14.22 9.92 -19.87
N CYS A 61 14.92 9.53 -18.79
CA CYS A 61 14.91 10.25 -17.52
C CYS A 61 16.12 11.19 -17.41
N THR A 62 15.88 12.50 -17.39
CA THR A 62 16.92 13.54 -17.28
C THR A 62 17.74 13.48 -15.99
N MET A 63 17.25 12.77 -14.96
CA MET A 63 17.97 12.60 -13.69
C MET A 63 19.04 11.50 -13.75
N GLY A 64 18.97 10.59 -14.74
CA GLY A 64 19.91 9.48 -14.90
C GLY A 64 20.18 8.72 -13.59
N GLU A 65 21.46 8.53 -13.27
CA GLU A 65 21.95 7.87 -12.05
C GLU A 65 21.59 8.60 -10.74
N ASN A 66 21.16 9.86 -10.81
CA ASN A 66 20.71 10.63 -9.65
C ASN A 66 19.19 10.51 -9.44
N CYS A 67 18.48 9.73 -10.24
CA CYS A 67 17.05 9.53 -10.08
C CYS A 67 16.73 8.87 -8.74
N LYS A 68 15.73 9.40 -8.04
CA LYS A 68 15.24 8.86 -6.75
C LYS A 68 14.20 7.76 -6.91
N PHE A 69 13.97 7.31 -8.14
CA PHE A 69 12.98 6.29 -8.50
C PHE A 69 13.65 5.14 -9.25
N VAL A 70 12.98 3.99 -9.35
CA VAL A 70 13.50 2.82 -10.07
C VAL A 70 13.28 2.99 -11.57
N HIS A 71 14.33 2.71 -12.36
CA HIS A 71 14.22 2.50 -13.79
C HIS A 71 14.32 1.01 -14.05
N ALA A 72 13.38 0.47 -14.84
CA ALA A 72 13.40 -0.93 -15.21
C ALA A 72 12.84 -1.10 -16.63
N ASP A 73 13.46 -1.99 -17.39
CA ASP A 73 13.06 -2.40 -18.72
C ASP A 73 11.95 -3.45 -18.64
N VAL A 74 10.80 -3.03 -18.11
CA VAL A 74 9.59 -3.85 -17.99
C VAL A 74 8.37 -3.09 -18.46
N ASP A 75 7.45 -3.83 -19.09
CA ASP A 75 6.11 -3.33 -19.37
C ASP A 75 5.18 -3.61 -18.19
N TYR A 76 5.02 -2.60 -17.32
CA TYR A 76 4.14 -2.67 -16.15
C TYR A 76 2.65 -2.87 -16.48
N SER A 77 2.22 -2.68 -17.73
CA SER A 77 0.86 -2.98 -18.15
C SER A 77 0.60 -4.49 -18.30
N THR A 78 1.67 -5.27 -18.47
CA THR A 78 1.62 -6.73 -18.64
C THR A 78 2.05 -7.49 -17.39
N LEU A 79 2.76 -6.82 -16.47
CA LEU A 79 3.22 -7.41 -15.22
C LEU A 79 2.05 -7.53 -14.23
N GLU A 80 1.95 -8.68 -13.55
CA GLU A 80 0.94 -8.87 -12.52
C GLU A 80 1.22 -7.94 -11.33
N GLY A 81 0.35 -6.94 -11.14
CA GLY A 81 0.40 -6.02 -10.02
C GLY A 81 -0.34 -6.59 -8.82
N GLN A 82 0.35 -6.77 -7.70
CA GLN A 82 -0.27 -7.17 -6.45
C GLN A 82 -0.94 -5.96 -5.79
N PRO A 83 -2.26 -6.01 -5.50
CA PRO A 83 -2.95 -4.89 -4.89
C PRO A 83 -2.43 -4.66 -3.46
N ILE A 84 -2.23 -3.39 -3.12
CA ILE A 84 -1.77 -2.98 -1.79
C ILE A 84 -2.66 -1.89 -1.22
N HIS A 85 -2.66 -1.79 0.10
CA HIS A 85 -3.21 -0.63 0.81
C HIS A 85 -2.14 -0.10 1.76
N VAL A 86 -1.75 1.16 1.58
CA VAL A 86 -0.87 1.89 2.49
C VAL A 86 -1.73 2.64 3.51
N ASN A 87 -1.35 2.54 4.79
CA ASN A 87 -2.04 3.27 5.85
C ASN A 87 -1.45 4.68 5.98
N TYR A 88 -1.97 5.60 5.17
CA TYR A 88 -1.67 7.02 5.29
C TYR A 88 -2.55 7.69 6.34
N ILE A 89 -2.01 8.76 6.92
CA ILE A 89 -2.80 9.74 7.66
C ILE A 89 -3.32 10.74 6.62
N TRP A 90 -4.64 10.79 6.47
CA TRP A 90 -5.29 11.69 5.52
C TRP A 90 -5.70 12.98 6.23
N ARG A 91 -5.54 14.12 5.56
CA ARG A 91 -6.05 15.39 6.08
C ARG A 91 -7.58 15.48 6.01
N ASP A 92 -8.15 14.84 4.97
CA ASP A 92 -9.57 14.77 4.69
C ASP A 92 -9.84 13.39 4.05
N GLU A 93 -10.92 12.72 4.43
CA GLU A 93 -11.28 11.39 3.92
C GLU A 93 -11.47 11.35 2.40
N LYS A 94 -11.81 12.47 1.77
CA LYS A 94 -11.97 12.60 0.31
C LYS A 94 -10.64 12.50 -0.44
N LEU A 95 -9.52 12.72 0.26
CA LEU A 95 -8.18 12.54 -0.31
C LEU A 95 -7.76 11.07 -0.34
N CYS A 96 -8.48 10.19 0.35
CA CYS A 96 -8.21 8.76 0.30
C CYS A 96 -8.40 8.23 -1.12
N ILE A 97 -7.33 7.69 -1.69
CA ILE A 97 -7.28 7.20 -3.07
C ILE A 97 -7.87 5.80 -3.27
N TYR A 98 -8.17 5.10 -2.16
CA TYR A 98 -8.68 3.74 -2.14
C TYR A 98 -10.20 3.75 -2.07
N GLU A 99 -10.82 2.72 -2.63
CA GLU A 99 -12.26 2.53 -2.50
C GLU A 99 -12.65 2.28 -1.04
N ARG A 100 -13.79 2.83 -0.63
CA ARG A 100 -14.33 2.74 0.73
C ARG A 100 -15.72 2.10 0.70
N LEU A 101 -16.17 1.56 1.82
CA LEU A 101 -17.57 1.15 1.93
C LEU A 101 -18.49 2.38 1.79
N PRO A 102 -19.73 2.20 1.33
CA PRO A 102 -20.70 3.28 1.30
C PRO A 102 -21.00 3.79 2.72
N PRO A 103 -21.32 5.09 2.88
CA PRO A 103 -21.69 5.65 4.18
C PRO A 103 -23.04 5.13 4.68
N GLY A 104 -23.23 5.16 6.01
CA GLY A 104 -24.53 4.95 6.65
C GLY A 104 -24.58 3.80 7.66
N ASP A 105 -23.56 2.94 7.70
CA ASP A 105 -23.44 1.87 8.68
C ASP A 105 -22.41 2.22 9.75
N VAL A 106 -22.54 1.60 10.93
CA VAL A 106 -21.53 1.62 11.98
C VAL A 106 -21.11 0.19 12.27
N LEU A 107 -19.82 -0.08 12.12
CA LEU A 107 -19.23 -1.40 12.24
C LEU A 107 -18.56 -1.57 13.59
N GLU A 108 -18.85 -2.67 14.29
CA GLU A 108 -18.09 -3.11 15.45
C GLU A 108 -16.87 -3.91 14.99
N VAL A 109 -15.66 -3.39 15.24
CA VAL A 109 -14.41 -3.96 14.73
C VAL A 109 -13.44 -4.21 15.87
N LEU A 110 -12.96 -5.45 16.02
CA LEU A 110 -11.94 -5.82 16.99
C LEU A 110 -10.56 -5.26 16.62
N LEU A 111 -9.71 -5.07 17.62
CA LEU A 111 -8.29 -4.78 17.42
C LEU A 111 -7.60 -5.93 16.65
N PRO A 112 -6.40 -5.70 16.09
CA PRO A 112 -5.67 -6.74 15.37
C PRO A 112 -5.53 -8.05 16.15
N ASN A 113 -5.62 -9.17 15.43
CA ASN A 113 -5.65 -10.53 15.98
C ASN A 113 -6.88 -10.79 16.87
N CYS A 114 -8.03 -10.22 16.51
CA CYS A 114 -9.30 -10.39 17.22
C CYS A 114 -9.24 -10.03 18.71
N LYS A 115 -8.45 -9.00 19.06
CA LYS A 115 -8.31 -8.55 20.44
C LYS A 115 -9.41 -7.56 20.82
N HIS A 116 -9.83 -7.59 22.07
CA HIS A 116 -10.70 -6.59 22.68
C HIS A 116 -9.88 -5.38 23.21
N PRO A 117 -10.50 -4.19 23.39
CA PRO A 117 -11.91 -3.88 23.12
C PRO A 117 -12.23 -3.79 21.62
N ALA A 118 -13.50 -3.99 21.26
CA ALA A 118 -13.98 -3.61 19.94
C ALA A 118 -14.13 -2.09 19.85
N VAL A 119 -13.99 -1.54 18.65
CA VAL A 119 -14.23 -0.13 18.35
C VAL A 119 -15.36 0.01 17.33
N MET A 120 -16.15 1.06 17.48
CA MET A 120 -17.21 1.40 16.53
C MET A 120 -16.65 2.33 15.46
N ILE A 121 -16.81 1.99 14.19
CA ILE A 121 -16.27 2.75 13.05
C ILE A 121 -17.38 2.95 12.02
N SER A 122 -17.61 4.19 11.56
CA SER A 122 -18.53 4.42 10.44
C SER A 122 -17.99 3.77 9.16
N SER A 123 -18.86 3.15 8.37
CA SER A 123 -18.46 2.36 7.20
C SER A 123 -17.67 3.17 6.17
N GLU A 124 -17.95 4.46 5.99
CA GLU A 124 -17.19 5.32 5.09
C GLU A 124 -15.72 5.51 5.51
N TYR A 125 -15.35 5.20 6.75
CA TYR A 125 -13.95 5.19 7.19
C TYR A 125 -13.27 3.82 6.99
N VAL A 126 -13.92 2.87 6.33
CA VAL A 126 -13.38 1.53 6.06
C VAL A 126 -13.10 1.36 4.57
N LEU A 127 -11.88 0.94 4.23
CA LEU A 127 -11.54 0.58 2.86
C LEU A 127 -12.31 -0.67 2.43
N ALA A 128 -12.68 -0.73 1.15
CA ALA A 128 -13.49 -1.80 0.57
C ALA A 128 -12.69 -3.10 0.37
N THR A 129 -12.18 -3.69 1.45
CA THR A 129 -11.48 -4.97 1.42
C THR A 129 -12.47 -6.13 1.22
N ARG A 130 -11.98 -7.31 0.80
CA ARG A 130 -12.77 -8.54 0.67
C ARG A 130 -13.48 -8.89 1.97
N GLY A 131 -12.82 -8.69 3.11
CA GLY A 131 -13.42 -8.83 4.44
C GLY A 131 -14.59 -7.88 4.64
N ALA A 132 -14.38 -6.59 4.39
CA ALA A 132 -15.39 -5.55 4.54
C ALA A 132 -16.61 -5.79 3.61
N ARG A 133 -16.36 -6.05 2.32
CA ARG A 133 -17.40 -6.36 1.31
C ARG A 133 -18.16 -7.65 1.60
N SER A 134 -17.50 -8.64 2.22
CA SER A 134 -18.17 -9.90 2.59
C SER A 134 -19.17 -9.68 3.72
N PHE A 135 -18.82 -8.86 4.71
CA PHE A 135 -19.71 -8.50 5.81
C PHE A 135 -20.90 -7.68 5.34
N SER A 136 -20.69 -6.67 4.48
CA SER A 136 -21.79 -5.84 3.95
C SER A 136 -22.81 -6.64 3.12
N LYS A 137 -22.41 -7.80 2.59
CA LYS A 137 -23.31 -8.76 1.91
C LYS A 137 -24.05 -9.71 2.88
N GLY A 138 -24.06 -9.40 4.18
CA GLY A 138 -24.82 -10.14 5.19
C GLY A 138 -24.15 -11.42 5.71
N ARG A 139 -22.85 -11.64 5.45
CA ARG A 139 -22.14 -12.76 6.07
C ARG A 139 -21.90 -12.47 7.54
N SER A 140 -22.37 -13.37 8.41
CA SER A 140 -22.05 -13.34 9.83
C SER A 140 -20.57 -13.68 10.01
N GLN A 141 -19.76 -12.65 10.23
CA GLN A 141 -18.35 -12.76 10.58
C GLN A 141 -17.99 -11.65 11.55
N THR A 142 -17.13 -11.94 12.51
CA THR A 142 -16.53 -10.92 13.36
C THR A 142 -15.51 -10.11 12.56
N LEU A 143 -15.62 -8.79 12.62
CA LEU A 143 -14.67 -7.90 11.98
C LEU A 143 -13.46 -7.66 12.90
N SER A 144 -12.26 -7.68 12.34
CA SER A 144 -11.02 -7.33 13.03
C SER A 144 -10.11 -6.54 12.11
N HIS A 145 -9.35 -5.60 12.68
CA HIS A 145 -8.35 -4.84 11.95
C HIS A 145 -7.24 -5.76 11.39
N CYS A 146 -6.79 -5.48 10.18
CA CYS A 146 -5.61 -6.15 9.64
C CYS A 146 -4.36 -5.73 10.43
N ALA A 147 -3.64 -6.69 11.02
CA ALA A 147 -2.40 -6.41 11.75
C ALA A 147 -1.32 -5.76 10.89
N HIS A 148 -1.17 -6.18 9.63
CA HIS A 148 -0.16 -5.60 8.72
C HIS A 148 -0.47 -4.15 8.38
N TYR A 149 -1.72 -3.85 8.01
CA TYR A 149 -2.13 -2.48 7.74
C TYR A 149 -2.00 -1.58 8.99
N TYR A 150 -2.37 -2.11 10.16
CA TYR A 150 -2.38 -1.37 11.41
C TYR A 150 -0.96 -1.08 11.95
N PHE A 151 -0.10 -2.10 12.05
CA PHE A 151 1.23 -1.96 12.67
C PHE A 151 2.34 -1.60 11.67
N ASN A 152 2.27 -2.11 10.44
CA ASN A 152 3.33 -1.95 9.44
C ASN A 152 3.02 -0.84 8.43
N TYR A 153 1.87 -0.19 8.55
CA TYR A 153 1.37 0.85 7.64
C TYR A 153 1.26 0.42 6.17
N LEU A 154 1.20 -0.89 5.93
CA LEU A 154 1.09 -1.48 4.60
C LEU A 154 0.46 -2.86 4.71
N CYS A 155 -0.53 -3.14 3.89
CA CYS A 155 -1.03 -4.48 3.63
C CYS A 155 -0.75 -4.84 2.17
N SER A 156 0.02 -5.92 1.96
CA SER A 156 0.30 -6.47 0.65
C SER A 156 -0.88 -7.24 0.04
N ARG A 157 -2.00 -7.37 0.75
CA ARG A 157 -3.23 -7.95 0.19
C ARG A 157 -4.22 -6.90 -0.32
N GLY A 158 -3.96 -5.61 -0.08
CA GLY A 158 -4.80 -4.52 -0.57
C GLY A 158 -6.30 -4.77 -0.39
N GLU A 159 -7.06 -4.67 -1.49
CA GLU A 159 -8.50 -4.95 -1.53
C GLU A 159 -8.86 -6.42 -1.34
N ASP A 160 -7.94 -7.36 -1.58
CA ASP A 160 -8.16 -8.79 -1.33
C ASP A 160 -8.00 -9.19 0.14
N CYS A 161 -7.69 -8.25 1.03
CA CYS A 161 -7.54 -8.54 2.45
C CYS A 161 -8.86 -9.03 3.07
N SER A 162 -8.80 -10.11 3.86
CA SER A 162 -9.97 -10.62 4.59
C SER A 162 -10.29 -9.85 5.87
N PHE A 163 -9.47 -8.85 6.23
CA PHE A 163 -9.59 -8.05 7.45
C PHE A 163 -9.94 -6.59 7.11
N ILE A 164 -10.32 -5.83 8.13
CA ILE A 164 -10.69 -4.41 7.99
C ILE A 164 -9.44 -3.53 7.93
N HIS A 165 -9.42 -2.60 6.97
CA HIS A 165 -8.48 -1.48 6.94
C HIS A 165 -9.29 -0.20 7.18
N ALA A 166 -9.09 0.44 8.33
CA ALA A 166 -9.73 1.71 8.64
C ALA A 166 -8.81 2.86 8.21
N ILE A 167 -9.36 3.89 7.57
CA ILE A 167 -8.59 5.11 7.27
C ILE A 167 -8.44 5.93 8.54
N TYR A 168 -7.31 6.61 8.67
CA TYR A 168 -7.07 7.55 9.75
C TYR A 168 -7.09 8.97 9.18
N VAL A 169 -7.98 9.81 9.72
CA VAL A 169 -8.10 11.21 9.31
C VAL A 169 -7.66 12.09 10.48
N ASP A 170 -6.65 12.93 10.23
CA ASP A 170 -6.21 13.96 11.15
C ASP A 170 -6.15 15.30 10.40
N PRO A 171 -7.12 16.21 10.65
CA PRO A 171 -7.14 17.53 10.02
C PRO A 171 -5.90 18.38 10.28
N ASN A 172 -5.13 18.09 11.33
CA ASN A 172 -3.91 18.81 11.69
C ASN A 172 -2.66 18.21 11.06
N TYR A 173 -2.78 17.14 10.27
CA TYR A 173 -1.66 16.55 9.59
C TYR A 173 -1.15 17.49 8.48
N ILE A 174 0.07 17.99 8.68
CA ILE A 174 0.73 19.04 7.86
C ILE A 174 1.36 18.41 6.62
#